data_AF-A0A318CSK7-F1
#
_entry.id   AF-A0A318CSK7-F1
#
_cell.length_a   1.000
_cell.length_b   1.000
_cell.length_c   1.000
_cell.angle_alpha   90.00
_cell.angle_beta   90.00
_cell.angle_gamma   90.00
#
_symmetry.space_group_name_H-M   'P 1'
#
loop_
_entity.id
_entity.type
_entity.pdbx_description
1 polymer ?
#
loop_
_entity_poly.entity_id
_entity_poly.type
_entity_poly.pdbx_seq_one_letter_code
_entity_poly.pdbx_strand_id
1 'polypeptide(L)'
;MERIKPDSSPGKVYLIGAGPGDPGLLTIRGKELLAEAEVVVYDRLASPRLLPFASPHAERIYVGKRMGSHTVTQEDINRMIVEKAMEGKCVARLKGGDPFIFGRGGEETQALARAGIYFEVVPGVTSGIAVPAYAGIPLTHRAHTASVAFITGHRKVDSMEADIDWEGLARGVGTLVFMMGMKNLPNIAEQLIKYGRSPDTPVAVIRWGTTPLQTSITGNLSNIAEKVKEAGLGPPSIIVVGKVVALRDQANWFERLPLLGKRILVTRTREQASDLVRLLERRGAYCLECPTIEVHWPEDLGPLDQAINSLSAFSWVIFSSTNAVRFFFERLFALNFDLRALGNIRIAVVGAGTAKAVSALHLTSDIMPDNFRAEGLIEAFSQIGVSGKRILIPRAEKAREILPSRLSELGADVTVVPAYRTLAPDLDPETLEILGQETIDVLTFTSSSTVKNFFRLLPDYLRKRILEKAKVACIGPITARTAEDYGLKVTVQPDEFTISSLVAAIEGLFE
;
A
#
# COMPACT_ATOMS: atom_id res chain seq x y z
N MET A 1 -19.95 6.27 42.80
CA MET A 1 -19.87 4.82 42.51
C MET A 1 -20.82 4.53 41.35
N GLU A 2 -20.33 4.76 40.12
CA GLU A 2 -21.08 4.39 38.92
C GLU A 2 -21.00 2.89 38.71
N ARG A 3 -22.16 2.29 38.43
CA ARG A 3 -22.35 0.86 38.25
C ARG A 3 -21.59 0.38 37.01
N ILE A 4 -20.57 -0.46 37.24
CA ILE A 4 -19.95 -1.29 36.21
C ILE A 4 -21.05 -2.14 35.58
N LYS A 5 -21.27 -2.01 34.27
CA LYS A 5 -22.13 -2.92 33.51
C LYS A 5 -21.53 -4.34 33.57
N PRO A 6 -22.26 -5.36 34.05
CA PRO A 6 -21.89 -6.76 33.85
C PRO A 6 -22.42 -7.20 32.46
N ASP A 7 -21.56 -7.72 31.57
CA ASP A 7 -21.86 -8.66 30.45
C ASP A 7 -21.07 -8.50 29.12
N SER A 8 -20.03 -7.67 29.01
CA SER A 8 -19.14 -7.80 27.83
C SER A 8 -18.06 -8.84 28.10
N SER A 9 -18.15 -10.00 27.44
CA SER A 9 -17.03 -10.95 27.39
C SER A 9 -15.76 -10.21 26.93
N PRO A 10 -14.57 -10.50 27.49
CA PRO A 10 -13.34 -9.89 27.02
C PRO A 10 -13.19 -10.07 25.51
N GLY A 11 -12.62 -9.06 24.87
CA GLY A 11 -12.25 -9.10 23.46
C GLY A 11 -11.10 -10.07 23.21
N LYS A 12 -10.42 -9.88 22.07
CA LYS A 12 -9.34 -10.76 21.61
C LYS A 12 -8.16 -9.97 21.08
N VAL A 13 -6.97 -10.57 21.16
CA VAL A 13 -5.73 -9.96 20.67
C VAL A 13 -5.09 -10.81 19.59
N TYR A 14 -4.76 -10.20 18.47
CA TYR A 14 -4.03 -10.81 17.38
C TYR A 14 -2.61 -10.25 17.33
N LEU A 15 -1.59 -11.09 17.55
CA LEU A 15 -0.20 -10.70 17.34
C LEU A 15 0.16 -11.02 15.89
N ILE A 16 0.23 -9.99 15.05
CA ILE A 16 0.37 -10.13 13.60
C ILE A 16 1.78 -9.74 13.18
N GLY A 17 2.48 -10.66 12.52
CA GLY A 17 3.73 -10.38 11.84
C GLY A 17 3.52 -9.51 10.59
N ALA A 18 4.04 -8.29 10.61
CA ALA A 18 3.91 -7.30 9.55
C ALA A 18 4.82 -7.58 8.35
N GLY A 19 5.78 -8.50 8.48
CA GLY A 19 6.85 -8.65 7.49
C GLY A 19 7.92 -7.56 7.62
N PRO A 20 8.96 -7.59 6.77
CA PRO A 20 10.15 -6.74 6.88
C PRO A 20 9.97 -5.31 6.33
N GLY A 21 8.88 -5.03 5.60
CA GLY A 21 8.58 -3.68 5.09
C GLY A 21 7.66 -3.68 3.86
N ASP A 22 7.93 -4.57 2.89
CA ASP A 22 7.09 -4.75 1.69
C ASP A 22 5.67 -5.20 2.07
N PRO A 23 4.62 -4.43 1.74
CA PRO A 23 3.24 -4.83 1.99
C PRO A 23 2.83 -6.16 1.36
N GLY A 24 3.49 -6.57 0.27
CA GLY A 24 3.29 -7.86 -0.38
C GLY A 24 3.76 -9.05 0.45
N LEU A 25 4.52 -8.82 1.52
CA LEU A 25 4.98 -9.85 2.46
C LEU A 25 4.09 -9.99 3.71
N LEU A 26 2.99 -9.22 3.81
CA LEU A 26 1.96 -9.48 4.81
C LEU A 26 1.25 -10.78 4.45
N THR A 27 1.04 -11.66 5.44
CA THR A 27 0.31 -12.90 5.22
C THR A 27 -1.17 -12.64 4.95
N ILE A 28 -1.83 -13.52 4.19
CA ILE A 28 -3.28 -13.42 3.94
C ILE A 28 -4.05 -13.34 5.26
N ARG A 29 -3.71 -14.23 6.22
CA ARG A 29 -4.29 -14.22 7.57
C ARG A 29 -4.05 -12.92 8.31
N GLY A 30 -2.84 -12.35 8.22
CA GLY A 30 -2.53 -11.07 8.83
C GLY A 30 -3.36 -9.92 8.26
N LYS A 31 -3.62 -9.94 6.95
CA LYS A 31 -4.48 -8.95 6.28
C LYS A 31 -5.95 -9.09 6.69
N GLU A 32 -6.47 -10.31 6.74
CA GLU A 32 -7.85 -10.61 7.18
C GLU A 32 -8.10 -10.06 8.59
N LEU A 33 -7.25 -10.45 9.55
CA LEU A 33 -7.42 -10.05 10.95
C LEU A 33 -7.19 -8.56 11.19
N LEU A 34 -6.30 -7.93 10.41
CA LEU A 34 -6.08 -6.49 10.48
C LEU A 34 -7.33 -5.72 10.01
N ALA A 35 -8.05 -6.22 9.00
CA ALA A 35 -9.29 -5.60 8.52
C ALA A 35 -10.44 -5.69 9.54
N GLU A 36 -10.46 -6.75 10.36
CA GLU A 36 -11.46 -6.95 11.44
C GLU A 36 -11.15 -6.16 12.71
N ALA A 37 -9.94 -5.63 12.87
CA ALA A 37 -9.50 -5.01 14.11
C ALA A 37 -10.19 -3.67 14.39
N GLU A 38 -10.60 -3.48 15.65
CA GLU A 38 -11.14 -2.22 16.17
C GLU A 38 -10.03 -1.32 16.74
N VAL A 39 -8.91 -1.93 17.15
CA VAL A 39 -7.71 -1.23 17.64
C VAL A 39 -6.47 -1.82 16.98
N VAL A 40 -5.62 -0.98 16.40
CA VAL A 40 -4.34 -1.39 15.81
C VAL A 40 -3.20 -0.77 16.61
N VAL A 41 -2.44 -1.62 17.31
CA VAL A 41 -1.25 -1.23 18.07
C VAL A 41 -0.01 -1.60 17.26
N TYR A 42 0.71 -0.61 16.73
CA TYR A 42 1.82 -0.83 15.80
C TYR A 42 3.10 -0.11 16.22
N ASP A 43 4.25 -0.72 15.92
CA ASP A 43 5.57 -0.14 16.23
C ASP A 43 6.25 0.48 14.99
N ARG A 44 7.48 0.98 15.17
CA ARG A 44 8.26 1.66 14.13
C ARG A 44 8.58 0.78 12.92
N LEU A 45 8.70 -0.54 13.10
CA LEU A 45 9.12 -1.46 12.04
C LEU A 45 7.94 -2.09 11.30
N ALA A 46 6.71 -1.93 11.83
CA ALA A 46 5.51 -2.16 11.05
C ALA A 46 5.34 -1.03 10.03
N SER A 47 5.36 -1.38 8.73
CA SER A 47 5.25 -0.40 7.65
C SER A 47 3.89 0.34 7.75
N PRO A 48 3.88 1.69 7.78
CA PRO A 48 2.63 2.47 7.78
C PRO A 48 1.74 2.15 6.57
N ARG A 49 2.34 1.63 5.50
CA ARG A 49 1.64 1.16 4.29
C ARG A 49 0.71 -0.03 4.51
N LEU A 50 0.77 -0.68 5.68
CA LEU A 50 -0.15 -1.75 6.09
C LEU A 50 -1.41 -1.20 6.78
N LEU A 51 -1.35 -0.01 7.37
CA LEU A 51 -2.47 0.60 8.09
C LEU A 51 -3.73 0.81 7.23
N PRO A 52 -3.62 1.09 5.91
CA PRO A 52 -4.78 1.13 5.03
C PRO A 52 -5.55 -0.19 4.90
N PHE A 53 -4.98 -1.34 5.31
CA PHE A 53 -5.71 -2.62 5.36
C PHE A 53 -6.58 -2.75 6.62
N ALA A 54 -6.36 -1.92 7.64
CA ALA A 54 -7.22 -1.88 8.81
C ALA A 54 -8.54 -1.16 8.51
N SER A 55 -9.56 -1.45 9.31
CA SER A 55 -10.83 -0.70 9.27
C SER A 55 -10.56 0.81 9.35
N PRO A 56 -11.23 1.65 8.53
CA PRO A 56 -11.15 3.12 8.63
C PRO A 56 -11.57 3.66 10.00
N HIS A 57 -12.39 2.90 10.74
CA HIS A 57 -12.86 3.25 12.08
C HIS A 57 -11.97 2.69 13.21
N ALA A 58 -10.92 1.95 12.88
CA ALA A 58 -10.02 1.38 13.88
C ALA A 58 -9.22 2.47 14.58
N GLU A 59 -9.15 2.41 15.91
CA GLU A 59 -8.25 3.22 16.72
C GLU A 59 -6.80 2.83 16.44
N ARG A 60 -5.96 3.75 15.96
CA ARG A 60 -4.55 3.47 15.63
C ARG A 60 -3.63 4.01 16.71
N ILE A 61 -2.88 3.13 17.35
CA ILE A 61 -1.99 3.47 18.47
C ILE A 61 -0.54 3.15 18.09
N TYR A 62 0.26 4.20 17.93
CA TYR A 62 1.68 4.07 17.66
C TYR A 62 2.47 3.88 18.97
N VAL A 63 3.19 2.77 19.10
CA VAL A 63 4.01 2.44 20.29
C VAL A 63 5.52 2.43 20.00
N GLY A 64 5.92 2.87 18.81
CA GLY A 64 7.33 2.98 18.46
C GLY A 64 8.04 4.17 19.15
N LYS A 65 9.37 4.16 19.12
CA LYS A 65 10.17 5.30 19.61
C LYS A 65 10.07 6.47 18.63
N ARG A 66 9.24 7.47 18.91
CA ARG A 66 9.32 8.79 18.25
C ARG A 66 10.54 9.54 18.77
N MET A 67 11.29 10.20 17.89
CA MET A 67 12.37 11.09 18.35
C MET A 67 11.77 12.19 19.22
N GLY A 68 12.20 12.31 20.48
CA GLY A 68 11.76 13.37 21.40
C GLY A 68 10.50 13.08 22.25
N SER A 69 9.91 11.88 22.20
CA SER A 69 8.76 11.50 23.05
C SER A 69 9.15 10.46 24.12
N HIS A 70 8.39 10.38 25.22
CA HIS A 70 8.55 9.36 26.24
C HIS A 70 8.50 7.96 25.61
N THR A 71 9.52 7.15 25.89
CA THR A 71 9.65 5.80 25.33
C THR A 71 8.58 4.90 25.96
N VAL A 72 7.64 4.37 25.18
CA VAL A 72 6.68 3.36 25.68
C VAL A 72 7.46 2.10 26.05
N THR A 73 7.36 1.65 27.31
CA THR A 73 8.05 0.44 27.75
C THR A 73 7.29 -0.81 27.28
N GLN A 74 7.93 -1.98 27.32
CA GLN A 74 7.21 -3.21 26.98
C GLN A 74 6.11 -3.54 27.96
N GLU A 75 6.29 -3.24 29.24
CA GLU A 75 5.26 -3.42 30.25
C GLU A 75 4.05 -2.53 29.96
N ASP A 76 4.28 -1.30 29.47
CA ASP A 76 3.19 -0.42 29.03
C ASP A 76 2.47 -0.96 27.80
N ILE A 77 3.20 -1.51 26.82
CA ILE A 77 2.59 -2.16 25.64
C ILE A 77 1.75 -3.37 26.08
N ASN A 78 2.29 -4.22 26.94
CA ASN A 78 1.62 -5.41 27.46
C ASN A 78 0.34 -5.03 28.20
N ARG A 79 0.40 -3.99 29.04
CA ARG A 79 -0.76 -3.48 29.76
C ARG A 79 -1.80 -2.91 28.81
N MET A 80 -1.39 -2.10 27.83
CA MET A 80 -2.27 -1.49 26.84
C MET A 80 -3.07 -2.52 26.03
N ILE A 81 -2.41 -3.57 25.51
CA ILE A 81 -3.13 -4.60 24.74
C ILE A 81 -4.12 -5.39 25.60
N VAL A 82 -3.82 -5.60 26.88
CA VAL A 82 -4.74 -6.22 27.85
C VAL A 82 -5.92 -5.30 28.14
N GLU A 83 -5.66 -4.02 28.45
CA GLU A 83 -6.71 -3.03 28.74
C GLU A 83 -7.69 -2.88 27.58
N LYS A 84 -7.18 -2.74 26.34
CA LYS A 84 -8.03 -2.64 25.15
C LYS A 84 -8.85 -3.90 24.90
N ALA A 85 -8.31 -5.09 25.17
CA ALA A 85 -9.08 -6.33 25.06
C ALA A 85 -10.13 -6.44 26.19
N MET A 86 -9.85 -5.96 27.40
CA MET A 86 -10.82 -5.92 28.50
C MET A 86 -11.99 -4.95 28.23
N GLU A 87 -11.80 -3.94 27.37
CA GLU A 87 -12.89 -3.11 26.83
C GLU A 87 -13.83 -3.87 25.86
N GLY A 88 -13.58 -5.16 25.60
CA GLY A 88 -14.35 -5.99 24.67
C GLY A 88 -13.88 -5.88 23.21
N LYS A 89 -12.80 -5.16 22.94
CA LYS A 89 -12.36 -4.84 21.58
C LYS A 89 -11.52 -5.94 20.93
N CYS A 90 -11.60 -6.03 19.61
CA CYS A 90 -10.68 -6.79 18.78
C CYS A 90 -9.39 -6.00 18.51
N VAL A 91 -8.27 -6.42 19.10
CA VAL A 91 -6.99 -5.72 19.05
C VAL A 91 -6.01 -6.42 18.08
N ALA A 92 -5.51 -5.71 17.08
CA ALA A 92 -4.38 -6.13 16.26
C ALA A 92 -3.08 -5.51 16.78
N ARG A 93 -2.19 -6.34 17.35
CA ARG A 93 -0.81 -5.99 17.68
C ARG A 93 0.08 -6.28 16.46
N LEU A 94 0.31 -5.26 15.65
CA LEU A 94 1.12 -5.35 14.43
C LEU A 94 2.61 -5.17 14.75
N LYS A 95 3.43 -6.18 14.45
CA LYS A 95 4.85 -6.27 14.83
C LYS A 95 5.74 -6.42 13.61
N GLY A 96 6.79 -5.62 13.49
CA GLY A 96 7.75 -5.74 12.39
C GLY A 96 8.37 -7.14 12.29
N GLY A 97 8.44 -7.69 11.07
CA GLY A 97 8.94 -9.05 10.83
C GLY A 97 7.97 -10.11 11.33
N ASP A 98 8.46 -10.96 12.24
CA ASP A 98 7.71 -12.04 12.87
C ASP A 98 7.55 -11.79 14.38
N PRO A 99 6.38 -12.09 15.00
CA PRO A 99 6.14 -11.84 16.42
C PRO A 99 7.14 -12.54 17.36
N PHE A 100 7.65 -13.72 16.99
CA PHE A 100 8.46 -14.59 17.84
C PHE A 100 9.95 -14.60 17.49
N ILE A 101 10.37 -14.03 16.35
CA ILE A 101 11.79 -13.83 16.03
C ILE A 101 12.28 -12.47 16.54
N PHE A 102 12.83 -12.46 17.75
CA PHE A 102 13.35 -11.27 18.45
C PHE A 102 12.35 -10.10 18.56
N GLY A 103 11.05 -10.38 18.40
CA GLY A 103 9.97 -9.40 18.43
C GLY A 103 9.32 -9.21 19.80
N ARG A 104 9.73 -9.95 20.83
CA ARG A 104 9.12 -9.96 22.18
C ARG A 104 7.66 -10.42 22.24
N GLY A 105 7.15 -11.09 21.21
CA GLY A 105 5.80 -11.66 21.22
C GLY A 105 5.58 -12.66 22.35
N GLY A 106 6.63 -13.38 22.78
CA GLY A 106 6.54 -14.28 23.94
C GLY A 106 6.12 -13.55 25.22
N GLU A 107 6.74 -12.39 25.53
CA GLU A 107 6.39 -11.58 26.70
C GLU A 107 4.95 -11.04 26.63
N GLU A 108 4.52 -10.60 25.44
CA GLU A 108 3.17 -10.10 25.19
C GLU A 108 2.12 -11.22 25.39
N THR A 109 2.36 -12.42 24.84
CA THR A 109 1.44 -13.57 25.02
C THR A 109 1.36 -14.05 26.46
N GLN A 110 2.45 -14.01 27.22
CA GLN A 110 2.43 -14.32 28.65
C GLN A 110 1.58 -13.34 29.44
N ALA A 111 1.63 -12.04 29.11
CA ALA A 111 0.78 -11.03 29.75
C ALA A 111 -0.71 -11.27 29.43
N LEU A 112 -1.05 -11.56 28.18
CA LEU A 112 -2.41 -11.88 27.74
C LEU A 112 -2.95 -13.14 28.43
N ALA A 113 -2.14 -14.20 28.49
CA ALA A 113 -2.49 -15.44 29.16
C ALA A 113 -2.77 -15.22 30.66
N ARG A 114 -1.92 -14.45 31.36
CA ARG A 114 -2.15 -14.09 32.77
C ARG A 114 -3.43 -13.31 33.00
N ALA A 115 -3.85 -12.50 32.02
CA ALA A 115 -5.07 -11.72 32.07
C ALA A 115 -6.33 -12.50 31.62
N GLY A 116 -6.20 -13.76 31.20
CA GLY A 116 -7.32 -14.56 30.69
C GLY A 116 -7.87 -14.07 29.34
N ILE A 117 -7.08 -13.34 28.56
CA ILE A 117 -7.48 -12.82 27.25
C ILE A 117 -7.15 -13.83 26.17
N TYR A 118 -8.11 -14.15 25.30
CA TYR A 118 -7.85 -14.98 24.12
C TYR A 118 -6.92 -14.25 23.15
N PHE A 119 -5.95 -14.99 22.61
CA PHE A 119 -5.05 -14.47 21.59
C PHE A 119 -4.74 -15.47 20.48
N GLU A 120 -4.47 -14.94 19.29
CA GLU A 120 -3.94 -15.68 18.15
C GLU A 120 -2.61 -15.05 17.71
N VAL A 121 -1.62 -15.88 17.38
CA VAL A 121 -0.35 -15.42 16.82
C VAL A 121 -0.32 -15.78 15.35
N VAL A 122 -0.20 -14.76 14.50
CA VAL A 122 -0.06 -14.91 13.05
C VAL A 122 1.41 -14.71 12.69
N PRO A 123 2.12 -15.78 12.27
CA PRO A 123 3.51 -15.67 11.85
C PRO A 123 3.70 -14.66 10.71
N GLY A 124 4.85 -14.01 10.72
CA GLY A 124 5.24 -13.05 9.69
C GLY A 124 6.46 -13.52 8.92
N VAL A 125 6.66 -12.95 7.74
CA VAL A 125 7.92 -13.13 7.02
C VAL A 125 9.03 -12.40 7.78
N THR A 126 9.93 -13.14 8.43
CA THR A 126 11.01 -12.53 9.23
C THR A 126 12.04 -11.81 8.35
N SER A 127 12.54 -10.67 8.84
CA SER A 127 13.61 -9.92 8.18
C SER A 127 14.90 -10.73 8.04
N GLY A 128 15.14 -11.67 8.94
CA GLY A 128 16.28 -12.58 8.85
C GLY A 128 16.30 -13.40 7.55
N ILE A 129 15.14 -13.74 6.98
CA ILE A 129 15.02 -14.54 5.75
C ILE A 129 14.79 -13.66 4.53
N ALA A 130 13.81 -12.75 4.61
CA ALA A 130 13.39 -11.99 3.44
C ALA A 130 14.42 -10.94 3.00
N VAL A 131 15.11 -10.29 3.94
CA VAL A 131 16.08 -9.26 3.57
C VAL A 131 17.26 -9.85 2.77
N PRO A 132 17.88 -10.97 3.18
CA PRO A 132 18.87 -11.65 2.35
C PRO A 132 18.30 -12.11 1.00
N ALA A 133 17.08 -12.67 0.98
CA ALA A 133 16.44 -13.12 -0.26
C ALA A 133 16.25 -11.98 -1.28
N TYR A 134 15.81 -10.80 -0.82
CA TYR A 134 15.68 -9.61 -1.66
C TYR A 134 17.04 -9.02 -2.04
N ALA A 135 18.10 -9.23 -1.25
CA ALA A 135 19.46 -8.88 -1.64
C ALA A 135 20.13 -9.93 -2.56
N GLY A 136 19.42 -10.99 -2.99
CA GLY A 136 19.98 -12.06 -3.82
C GLY A 136 20.89 -13.02 -3.06
N ILE A 137 20.78 -13.11 -1.73
CA ILE A 137 21.61 -13.97 -0.88
C ILE A 137 20.73 -15.07 -0.27
N PRO A 138 20.79 -16.31 -0.78
CA PRO A 138 20.11 -17.43 -0.14
C PRO A 138 20.83 -17.78 1.17
N LEU A 139 20.09 -18.11 2.23
CA LEU A 139 20.72 -18.46 3.51
C LEU A 139 21.30 -19.87 3.53
N THR A 140 20.80 -20.75 2.65
CA THR A 140 21.34 -22.09 2.45
C THR A 140 21.65 -22.29 0.98
N HIS A 141 22.70 -23.07 0.70
CA HIS A 141 23.04 -23.48 -0.64
C HIS A 141 23.86 -24.76 -0.55
N ARG A 142 23.51 -25.78 -1.34
CA ARG A 142 24.10 -27.13 -1.22
C ARG A 142 25.64 -27.13 -1.26
N ALA A 143 26.23 -26.25 -2.07
CA ALA A 143 27.69 -26.13 -2.20
C ALA A 143 28.36 -25.27 -1.11
N HIS A 144 27.60 -24.60 -0.24
CA HIS A 144 28.14 -23.63 0.72
C HIS A 144 27.81 -23.94 2.18
N THR A 145 26.56 -24.29 2.50
CA THR A 145 26.14 -24.58 3.87
C THR A 145 24.83 -25.37 3.92
N ALA A 146 24.71 -26.23 4.93
CA ALA A 146 23.46 -26.87 5.36
C ALA A 146 22.94 -26.29 6.69
N SER A 147 23.56 -25.24 7.21
CA SER A 147 23.29 -24.67 8.53
C SER A 147 23.16 -23.14 8.48
N VAL A 148 22.21 -22.63 9.27
CA VAL A 148 21.92 -21.20 9.44
C VAL A 148 21.65 -20.93 10.91
N ALA A 149 22.18 -19.83 11.44
CA ALA A 149 21.83 -19.33 12.77
C ALA A 149 21.36 -17.87 12.68
N PHE A 150 20.30 -17.55 13.43
CA PHE A 150 19.80 -16.20 13.62
C PHE A 150 20.21 -15.70 15.00
N ILE A 151 20.85 -14.53 15.07
CA ILE A 151 21.45 -14.00 16.30
C ILE A 151 21.01 -12.55 16.48
N THR A 152 20.73 -12.15 17.72
CA THR A 152 20.64 -10.73 18.07
C THR A 152 22.05 -10.19 18.35
N GLY A 153 22.45 -9.16 17.62
CA GLY A 153 23.73 -8.45 17.84
C GLY A 153 23.62 -7.32 18.86
N HIS A 154 22.44 -7.11 19.47
CA HIS A 154 22.28 -6.15 20.56
C HIS A 154 22.80 -6.78 21.86
N ARG A 155 23.65 -6.06 22.60
CA ARG A 155 23.95 -6.36 24.01
C ARG A 155 23.40 -5.22 24.85
N LYS A 156 22.50 -5.49 25.78
CA LYS A 156 22.35 -4.62 26.95
C LYS A 156 23.49 -4.98 27.90
N VAL A 157 24.28 -3.97 28.29
CA VAL A 157 25.41 -4.12 29.21
C VAL A 157 24.97 -4.59 30.61
N ASP A 158 23.67 -4.49 30.93
CA ASP A 158 23.07 -4.81 32.25
C ASP A 158 21.92 -5.84 32.23
N SER A 159 21.76 -6.69 31.20
CA SER A 159 20.62 -7.63 31.14
C SER A 159 21.00 -9.09 31.43
N MET A 160 20.07 -9.83 32.05
CA MET A 160 20.04 -11.30 32.19
C MET A 160 19.91 -12.04 30.84
N GLU A 161 20.44 -11.50 29.75
CA GLU A 161 20.46 -12.13 28.42
C GLU A 161 21.54 -13.21 28.38
N ALA A 162 21.24 -14.38 27.79
CA ALA A 162 22.20 -15.46 27.65
C ALA A 162 23.39 -15.01 26.78
N ASP A 163 24.61 -15.33 27.21
CA ASP A 163 25.82 -15.01 26.46
C ASP A 163 25.83 -15.71 25.09
N ILE A 164 26.34 -15.01 24.08
CA ILE A 164 26.52 -15.55 22.74
C ILE A 164 27.70 -16.53 22.76
N ASP A 165 27.45 -17.78 22.38
CA ASP A 165 28.50 -18.78 22.14
C ASP A 165 29.26 -18.48 20.84
N TRP A 166 30.22 -17.58 20.93
CA TRP A 166 31.02 -17.15 19.79
C TRP A 166 31.85 -18.28 19.19
N GLU A 167 32.34 -19.22 20.00
CA GLU A 167 33.14 -20.35 19.51
C GLU A 167 32.29 -21.31 18.68
N GLY A 168 31.12 -21.69 19.20
CA GLY A 168 30.14 -22.51 18.49
C GLY A 168 29.67 -21.86 17.19
N LEU A 169 29.38 -20.55 17.20
CA LEU A 169 28.95 -19.82 16.00
C LEU A 169 30.06 -19.67 14.95
N ALA A 170 31.29 -19.41 15.38
CA ALA A 170 32.41 -19.22 14.46
C ALA A 170 32.75 -20.51 13.69
N ARG A 171 32.70 -21.66 14.37
CA ARG A 171 33.16 -22.96 13.84
C ARG A 171 32.02 -23.87 13.36
N GLY A 172 30.87 -23.82 14.00
CA GLY A 172 29.78 -24.80 13.81
C GLY A 172 28.74 -24.42 12.76
N VAL A 173 28.63 -23.14 12.38
CA VAL A 173 27.54 -22.65 11.52
C VAL A 173 28.06 -21.98 10.25
N GLY A 174 27.60 -22.46 9.10
CA GLY A 174 28.06 -21.98 7.80
C GLY A 174 27.54 -20.58 7.44
N THR A 175 26.27 -20.26 7.73
CA THR A 175 25.71 -18.91 7.52
C THR A 175 25.16 -18.33 8.82
N LEU A 176 25.65 -17.15 9.19
CA LEU A 176 25.19 -16.40 10.36
C LEU A 176 24.38 -15.18 9.89
N VAL A 177 23.24 -14.96 10.52
CA VAL A 177 22.38 -13.81 10.26
C VAL A 177 22.22 -13.02 11.56
N PHE A 178 22.86 -11.85 11.64
CA PHE A 178 22.73 -10.96 12.78
C PHE A 178 21.65 -9.91 12.54
N MET A 179 20.69 -9.88 13.46
CA MET A 179 19.68 -8.83 13.60
C MET A 179 20.12 -7.84 14.67
N MET A 180 19.76 -6.57 14.54
CA MET A 180 20.08 -5.53 15.56
C MET A 180 21.60 -5.37 15.85
N GLY A 181 22.47 -5.86 14.97
CA GLY A 181 23.92 -5.89 15.18
C GLY A 181 24.69 -4.67 14.68
N MET A 182 24.05 -3.69 14.03
CA MET A 182 24.77 -2.60 13.33
C MET A 182 25.76 -1.83 14.19
N LYS A 183 25.36 -1.43 15.41
CA LYS A 183 26.28 -0.72 16.32
C LYS A 183 27.42 -1.60 16.82
N ASN A 184 27.23 -2.92 16.83
CA ASN A 184 28.17 -3.90 17.35
C ASN A 184 28.93 -4.64 16.22
N LEU A 185 28.78 -4.21 14.96
CA LEU A 185 29.39 -4.87 13.80
C LEU A 185 30.91 -5.04 13.93
N PRO A 186 31.70 -4.04 14.41
CA PRO A 186 33.14 -4.24 14.61
C PRO A 186 33.46 -5.38 15.59
N ASN A 187 32.74 -5.45 16.71
CA ASN A 187 32.93 -6.48 17.72
C ASN A 187 32.46 -7.86 17.23
N ILE A 188 31.35 -7.94 16.49
CA ILE A 188 30.89 -9.19 15.86
C ILE A 188 31.99 -9.75 14.96
N ALA A 189 32.59 -8.90 14.11
CA ALA A 189 33.66 -9.32 13.22
C ALA A 189 34.91 -9.79 13.99
N GLU A 190 35.34 -9.02 14.99
CA GLU A 190 36.48 -9.35 15.85
C GLU A 190 36.29 -10.68 16.57
N GLN A 191 35.14 -10.93 17.19
CA GLN A 191 34.87 -12.18 17.91
C GLN A 191 34.86 -13.37 16.95
N LEU A 192 34.20 -13.26 15.79
CA LEU A 192 34.19 -14.36 14.82
C LEU A 192 35.60 -14.72 14.33
N ILE A 193 36.44 -13.71 14.06
CA ILE A 193 37.85 -13.94 13.68
C ILE A 193 38.62 -14.58 14.83
N LYS A 194 38.50 -14.03 16.05
CA LYS A 194 39.17 -14.52 17.26
C LYS A 194 38.90 -16.01 17.50
N TYR A 195 37.67 -16.46 17.29
CA TYR A 195 37.28 -17.87 17.51
C TYR A 195 37.47 -18.79 16.29
N GLY A 196 38.13 -18.29 15.24
CA GLY A 196 38.67 -19.13 14.17
C GLY A 196 37.96 -19.01 12.81
N ARG A 197 37.07 -18.03 12.62
CA ARG A 197 36.50 -17.75 11.31
C ARG A 197 37.49 -16.95 10.46
N SER A 198 37.67 -17.33 9.20
CA SER A 198 38.63 -16.63 8.31
C SER A 198 38.26 -15.14 8.17
N PRO A 199 39.23 -14.21 8.28
CA PRO A 199 39.01 -12.77 8.01
C PRO A 199 38.45 -12.48 6.61
N ASP A 200 38.70 -13.36 5.64
CA ASP A 200 38.20 -13.24 4.27
C ASP A 200 36.77 -13.75 4.08
N THR A 201 36.13 -14.24 5.15
CA THR A 201 34.75 -14.71 5.07
C THR A 201 33.84 -13.59 4.56
N PRO A 202 33.09 -13.80 3.47
CA PRO A 202 32.20 -12.79 2.92
C PRO A 202 31.11 -12.33 3.90
N VAL A 203 30.83 -11.03 3.88
CA VAL A 203 29.80 -10.38 4.69
C VAL A 203 28.96 -9.45 3.81
N ALA A 204 27.65 -9.46 4.02
CA ALA A 204 26.73 -8.45 3.48
C ALA A 204 26.01 -7.73 4.61
N VAL A 205 25.84 -6.42 4.48
CA VAL A 205 25.02 -5.59 5.36
C VAL A 205 23.93 -4.93 4.53
N ILE A 206 22.69 -5.25 4.84
CA ILE A 206 21.52 -4.86 4.03
C ILE A 206 20.61 -4.00 4.90
N ARG A 207 20.46 -2.73 4.54
CA ARG A 207 19.63 -1.75 5.24
C ARG A 207 18.28 -1.62 4.54
N TRP A 208 17.23 -1.39 5.34
CA TRP A 208 15.85 -1.16 4.84
C TRP A 208 15.38 -2.24 3.85
N GLY A 209 15.74 -3.49 4.13
CA GLY A 209 15.49 -4.61 3.22
C GLY A 209 14.03 -4.77 2.84
N THR A 210 13.78 -5.22 1.61
CA THR A 210 12.46 -5.35 0.94
C THR A 210 11.74 -4.04 0.63
N THR A 211 12.23 -2.90 1.12
CA THR A 211 11.64 -1.60 0.81
C THR A 211 12.34 -0.96 -0.39
N PRO A 212 11.71 0.01 -1.06
CA PRO A 212 12.38 0.85 -2.06
C PRO A 212 13.64 1.55 -1.57
N LEU A 213 13.83 1.70 -0.25
CA LEU A 213 15.03 2.31 0.36
C LEU A 213 16.15 1.29 0.62
N GLN A 214 16.00 0.05 0.15
CA GLN A 214 16.99 -0.99 0.35
C GLN A 214 18.35 -0.59 -0.21
N THR A 215 19.38 -0.76 0.62
CA THR A 215 20.78 -0.56 0.22
C THR A 215 21.64 -1.65 0.84
N SER A 216 22.56 -2.20 0.06
CA SER A 216 23.44 -3.29 0.48
C SER A 216 24.91 -2.94 0.30
N ILE A 217 25.73 -3.28 1.29
CA ILE A 217 27.20 -3.20 1.23
C ILE A 217 27.77 -4.60 1.44
N THR A 218 28.71 -5.00 0.58
CA THR A 218 29.43 -6.27 0.69
C THR A 218 30.92 -6.06 1.00
N GLY A 219 31.49 -7.02 1.72
CA GLY A 219 32.89 -7.04 2.11
C GLY A 219 33.25 -8.40 2.71
N ASN A 220 34.21 -8.40 3.61
CA ASN A 220 34.58 -9.57 4.41
C ASN A 220 34.70 -9.17 5.88
N LEU A 221 34.96 -10.15 6.76
CA LEU A 221 35.05 -9.88 8.20
C LEU A 221 36.13 -8.85 8.54
N SER A 222 37.24 -8.76 7.78
CA SER A 222 38.29 -7.79 8.05
C SER A 222 37.94 -6.34 7.71
N ASN A 223 37.09 -6.09 6.69
CA ASN A 223 36.85 -4.72 6.20
C ASN A 223 35.39 -4.22 6.26
N ILE A 224 34.41 -5.09 6.56
CA ILE A 224 32.99 -4.72 6.43
C ILE A 224 32.59 -3.54 7.32
N ALA A 225 33.16 -3.46 8.52
CA ALA A 225 32.84 -2.38 9.47
C ALA A 225 33.26 -1.00 8.95
N GLU A 226 34.43 -0.92 8.30
CA GLU A 226 34.93 0.30 7.69
C GLU A 226 34.08 0.70 6.48
N LYS A 227 33.82 -0.24 5.57
CA LYS A 227 32.97 -0.01 4.38
C LYS A 227 31.57 0.50 4.74
N VAL A 228 30.96 -0.08 5.78
CA VAL A 228 29.64 0.35 6.28
C VAL A 228 29.69 1.77 6.85
N LYS A 229 30.76 2.11 7.57
CA LYS A 229 30.98 3.45 8.13
C LYS A 229 31.17 4.50 7.02
N GLU A 230 32.00 4.21 6.03
CA GLU A 230 32.24 5.08 4.87
C GLU A 230 30.96 5.32 4.06
N ALA A 231 30.14 4.28 3.87
CA ALA A 231 28.85 4.38 3.18
C ALA A 231 27.75 5.04 4.03
N GLY A 232 27.99 5.32 5.32
CA GLY A 232 27.00 5.90 6.22
C GLY A 232 25.78 4.99 6.46
N LEU A 233 25.94 3.67 6.35
CA LEU A 233 24.84 2.72 6.59
C LEU A 233 24.50 2.63 8.08
N GLY A 234 23.21 2.73 8.41
CA GLY A 234 22.71 2.66 9.79
C GLY A 234 21.49 1.75 9.92
N PRO A 235 20.96 1.58 11.14
CA PRO A 235 19.81 0.70 11.38
C PRO A 235 18.52 1.22 10.72
N PRO A 236 17.52 0.33 10.47
CA PRO A 236 17.56 -1.12 10.67
C PRO A 236 18.32 -1.84 9.55
N SER A 237 19.11 -2.85 9.91
CA SER A 237 19.87 -3.65 8.94
C SER A 237 20.03 -5.10 9.38
N ILE A 238 20.22 -5.97 8.39
CA ILE A 238 20.56 -7.38 8.54
C ILE A 238 22.00 -7.59 8.09
N ILE A 239 22.79 -8.28 8.90
CA ILE A 239 24.17 -8.65 8.58
C ILE A 239 24.19 -10.15 8.30
N VAL A 240 24.67 -10.54 7.12
CA VAL A 240 24.83 -11.95 6.73
C VAL A 240 26.31 -12.25 6.61
N VAL A 241 26.80 -13.27 7.32
CA VAL A 241 28.20 -13.72 7.29
C VAL A 241 28.24 -15.15 6.76
N GLY A 242 28.94 -15.39 5.66
CA GLY A 242 29.09 -16.73 5.09
C GLY A 242 29.32 -16.74 3.59
N LYS A 243 29.77 -17.89 3.07
CA LYS A 243 30.10 -18.07 1.65
C LYS A 243 28.92 -17.78 0.71
N VAL A 244 27.68 -17.91 1.20
CA VAL A 244 26.47 -17.64 0.42
C VAL A 244 26.36 -16.19 -0.06
N VAL A 245 27.03 -15.23 0.59
CA VAL A 245 27.05 -13.82 0.17
C VAL A 245 27.63 -13.66 -1.24
N ALA A 246 28.56 -14.54 -1.65
CA ALA A 246 29.15 -14.50 -2.99
C ALA A 246 28.13 -14.79 -4.11
N LEU A 247 26.97 -15.39 -3.80
CA LEU A 247 25.91 -15.65 -4.77
C LEU A 247 25.12 -14.39 -5.16
N ARG A 248 25.26 -13.31 -4.38
CA ARG A 248 24.57 -12.03 -4.62
C ARG A 248 24.77 -11.53 -6.05
N ASP A 249 25.98 -11.60 -6.58
CA ASP A 249 26.29 -11.01 -7.89
C ASP A 249 25.49 -11.66 -9.03
N GLN A 250 25.09 -12.92 -8.84
CA GLN A 250 24.29 -13.69 -9.80
C GLN A 250 22.79 -13.55 -9.56
N ALA A 251 22.38 -13.42 -8.30
CA ALA A 251 20.97 -13.49 -7.88
C ALA A 251 20.36 -12.16 -7.41
N ASN A 252 21.10 -11.04 -7.44
CA ASN A 252 20.58 -9.72 -7.06
C ASN A 252 19.55 -9.20 -8.07
N TRP A 253 18.29 -9.59 -7.89
CA TRP A 253 17.17 -9.18 -8.74
C TRP A 253 16.52 -7.87 -8.28
N PHE A 254 16.46 -7.62 -6.96
CA PHE A 254 15.69 -6.50 -6.41
C PHE A 254 16.42 -5.16 -6.57
N GLU A 255 17.73 -5.10 -6.30
CA GLU A 255 18.47 -3.85 -6.42
C GLU A 255 18.80 -3.48 -7.87
N ARG A 256 18.39 -4.32 -8.83
CA ARG A 256 18.45 -4.05 -10.27
C ARG A 256 17.13 -3.53 -10.83
N LEU A 257 16.11 -3.35 -9.99
CA LEU A 257 14.83 -2.81 -10.44
C LEU A 257 14.99 -1.34 -10.90
N PRO A 258 14.38 -0.95 -12.04
CA PRO A 258 14.71 0.30 -12.73
C PRO A 258 14.27 1.56 -11.97
N LEU A 259 13.27 1.46 -11.12
CA LEU A 259 12.75 2.56 -10.30
C LEU A 259 13.11 2.43 -8.82
N LEU A 260 14.06 1.55 -8.45
CA LEU A 260 14.43 1.37 -7.04
C LEU A 260 14.83 2.70 -6.40
N GLY A 261 14.20 3.02 -5.26
CA GLY A 261 14.47 4.23 -4.48
C GLY A 261 13.87 5.51 -5.06
N LYS A 262 13.23 5.46 -6.24
CA LYS A 262 12.54 6.61 -6.82
C LYS A 262 11.22 6.84 -6.12
N ARG A 263 11.00 8.06 -5.64
CA ARG A 263 9.77 8.49 -4.97
C ARG A 263 8.83 9.12 -5.98
N ILE A 264 7.65 8.53 -6.13
CA ILE A 264 6.69 8.93 -7.16
C ILE A 264 5.39 9.35 -6.47
N LEU A 265 4.99 10.60 -6.69
CA LEU A 265 3.72 11.13 -6.21
C LEU A 265 2.61 10.79 -7.21
N VAL A 266 1.62 10.02 -6.72
CA VAL A 266 0.46 9.57 -7.48
C VAL A 266 -0.77 10.35 -7.02
N THR A 267 -1.31 11.18 -7.91
CA THR A 267 -2.37 12.16 -7.59
C THR A 267 -3.81 11.63 -7.79
N ARG A 268 -4.03 10.31 -7.63
CA ARG A 268 -5.28 9.61 -8.01
C ARG A 268 -6.13 9.17 -6.81
N THR A 269 -7.43 8.93 -7.03
CA THR A 269 -8.37 8.35 -6.05
C THR A 269 -7.91 6.98 -5.52
N ARG A 270 -8.17 6.69 -4.24
CA ARG A 270 -7.77 5.47 -3.50
C ARG A 270 -8.15 4.14 -4.17
N GLU A 271 -9.17 4.16 -5.04
CA GLU A 271 -9.73 2.95 -5.67
C GLU A 271 -9.25 2.74 -7.12
N GLN A 272 -8.65 3.76 -7.74
CA GLN A 272 -8.07 3.67 -9.08
C GLN A 272 -6.54 3.87 -9.10
N ALA A 273 -5.93 4.25 -7.98
CA ALA A 273 -4.48 4.31 -7.81
C ALA A 273 -3.80 2.93 -7.85
N SER A 274 -4.56 1.86 -7.58
CA SER A 274 -4.03 0.50 -7.41
C SER A 274 -3.20 0.00 -8.59
N ASP A 275 -3.61 0.25 -9.84
CA ASP A 275 -2.88 -0.25 -11.01
C ASP A 275 -1.59 0.53 -11.29
N LEU A 276 -1.62 1.87 -11.23
CA LEU A 276 -0.44 2.69 -11.46
C LEU A 276 0.59 2.47 -10.34
N VAL A 277 0.15 2.54 -9.07
CA VAL A 277 1.00 2.27 -7.90
C VAL A 277 1.60 0.88 -8.00
N ARG A 278 0.78 -0.16 -8.22
CA ARG A 278 1.26 -1.54 -8.36
C ARG A 278 2.30 -1.68 -9.47
N LEU A 279 2.08 -1.07 -10.63
CA LEU A 279 3.00 -1.18 -11.76
C LEU A 279 4.34 -0.46 -11.49
N LEU A 280 4.31 0.69 -10.82
CA LEU A 280 5.51 1.42 -10.40
C LEU A 280 6.27 0.70 -9.29
N GLU A 281 5.57 0.17 -8.29
CA GLU A 281 6.21 -0.52 -7.16
C GLU A 281 6.80 -1.88 -7.53
N ARG A 282 6.20 -2.57 -8.51
CA ARG A 282 6.83 -3.76 -9.13
C ARG A 282 8.19 -3.46 -9.77
N ARG A 283 8.47 -2.20 -10.05
CA ARG A 283 9.74 -1.69 -10.59
C ARG A 283 10.61 -1.05 -9.51
N GLY A 284 10.26 -1.20 -8.23
CA GLY A 284 11.05 -0.72 -7.10
C GLY A 284 10.74 0.70 -6.64
N ALA A 285 9.77 1.39 -7.25
CA ALA A 285 9.41 2.75 -6.84
C ALA A 285 8.79 2.79 -5.44
N TYR A 286 8.95 3.91 -4.75
CA TYR A 286 8.19 4.27 -3.56
C TYR A 286 7.05 5.20 -3.95
N CYS A 287 5.82 4.68 -3.99
CA CYS A 287 4.66 5.49 -4.35
C CYS A 287 4.07 6.20 -3.13
N LEU A 288 3.90 7.51 -3.25
CA LEU A 288 3.15 8.33 -2.32
C LEU A 288 1.80 8.67 -2.95
N GLU A 289 0.72 8.23 -2.34
CA GLU A 289 -0.62 8.51 -2.82
C GLU A 289 -1.12 9.82 -2.21
N CYS A 290 -1.56 10.73 -3.07
CA CYS A 290 -2.26 11.94 -2.68
C CYS A 290 -3.64 11.87 -3.32
N PRO A 291 -4.64 11.26 -2.66
CA PRO A 291 -5.99 11.21 -3.20
C PRO A 291 -6.46 12.64 -3.41
N THR A 292 -6.86 12.95 -4.63
CA THR A 292 -7.31 14.29 -5.01
C THR A 292 -8.84 14.41 -5.04
N ILE A 293 -9.51 13.27 -4.93
CA ILE A 293 -10.96 13.07 -4.98
C ILE A 293 -11.30 11.91 -4.04
N GLU A 294 -12.37 12.04 -3.28
CA GLU A 294 -13.04 10.92 -2.62
C GLU A 294 -14.42 10.70 -3.24
N VAL A 295 -14.80 9.44 -3.35
CA VAL A 295 -16.09 9.05 -3.92
C VAL A 295 -16.90 8.42 -2.80
N HIS A 296 -18.04 9.03 -2.51
CA HIS A 296 -18.93 8.62 -1.43
C HIS A 296 -20.32 8.34 -1.99
N TRP A 297 -21.14 7.63 -1.21
CA TRP A 297 -22.59 7.61 -1.45
C TRP A 297 -23.15 9.05 -1.44
N PRO A 298 -24.15 9.35 -2.28
CA PRO A 298 -24.90 10.60 -2.17
C PRO A 298 -25.57 10.68 -0.79
N GLU A 299 -25.94 11.88 -0.36
CA GLU A 299 -26.61 12.08 0.94
C GLU A 299 -27.97 11.39 0.98
N ASP A 300 -28.66 11.38 -0.16
CA ASP A 300 -29.92 10.68 -0.36
C ASP A 300 -29.75 9.56 -1.40
N LEU A 301 -29.95 8.32 -0.96
CA LEU A 301 -29.98 7.13 -1.81
C LEU A 301 -31.36 6.85 -2.41
N GLY A 302 -32.41 7.53 -1.94
CA GLY A 302 -33.79 7.32 -2.35
C GLY A 302 -34.00 7.31 -3.87
N PRO A 303 -33.47 8.28 -4.64
CA PRO A 303 -33.59 8.29 -6.10
C PRO A 303 -32.95 7.06 -6.77
N LEU A 304 -31.78 6.63 -6.29
CA LEU A 304 -31.10 5.45 -6.80
C LEU A 304 -31.89 4.17 -6.47
N ASP A 305 -32.41 4.08 -5.25
CA ASP A 305 -33.23 2.95 -4.80
C ASP A 305 -34.53 2.85 -5.60
N GLN A 306 -35.20 3.97 -5.86
CA GLN A 306 -36.42 4.00 -6.67
C GLN A 306 -36.15 3.55 -8.10
N ALA A 307 -35.05 4.02 -8.71
CA ALA A 307 -34.66 3.59 -10.05
C ALA A 307 -34.32 2.08 -10.10
N ILE A 308 -33.64 1.54 -9.08
CA ILE A 308 -33.35 0.10 -8.98
C ILE A 308 -34.64 -0.71 -8.76
N ASN A 309 -35.56 -0.27 -7.91
CA ASN A 309 -36.83 -0.96 -7.70
C ASN A 309 -37.73 -0.94 -8.94
N SER A 310 -37.56 0.06 -9.81
CA SER A 310 -38.27 0.19 -11.08
C SER A 310 -37.41 -0.19 -12.29
N LEU A 311 -36.37 -1.02 -12.11
CA LEU A 311 -35.40 -1.27 -13.16
C LEU A 311 -36.03 -1.85 -14.43
N SER A 312 -36.99 -2.77 -14.29
CA SER A 312 -37.71 -3.41 -15.39
C SER A 312 -38.50 -2.44 -16.28
N ALA A 313 -38.68 -1.20 -15.83
CA ALA A 313 -39.36 -0.14 -16.56
C ALA A 313 -38.45 0.51 -17.62
N PHE A 314 -37.13 0.44 -17.45
CA PHE A 314 -36.15 1.02 -18.36
C PHE A 314 -35.82 0.09 -19.52
N SER A 315 -35.58 0.68 -20.70
CA SER A 315 -35.07 -0.05 -21.87
C SER A 315 -33.54 0.00 -21.94
N TRP A 316 -32.93 1.02 -21.34
CA TRP A 316 -31.49 1.26 -21.35
C TRP A 316 -30.99 1.71 -19.99
N VAL A 317 -29.77 1.30 -19.65
CA VAL A 317 -28.95 1.94 -18.63
C VAL A 317 -27.64 2.44 -19.26
N ILE A 318 -27.25 3.67 -18.93
CA ILE A 318 -26.03 4.29 -19.47
C ILE A 318 -25.03 4.55 -18.35
N PHE A 319 -23.85 3.93 -18.46
CA PHE A 319 -22.74 4.17 -17.55
C PHE A 319 -21.68 5.05 -18.19
N SER A 320 -21.47 6.24 -17.63
CA SER A 320 -20.43 7.17 -18.09
C SER A 320 -19.09 7.04 -17.35
N SER A 321 -19.06 6.31 -16.23
CA SER A 321 -17.83 6.10 -15.44
C SER A 321 -17.80 4.73 -14.78
N THR A 322 -16.60 4.25 -14.46
CA THR A 322 -16.42 3.01 -13.68
C THR A 322 -17.05 3.12 -12.29
N ASN A 323 -17.08 4.32 -11.70
CA ASN A 323 -17.70 4.56 -10.40
C ASN A 323 -19.22 4.42 -10.49
N ALA A 324 -19.84 4.92 -11.57
CA ALA A 324 -21.27 4.75 -11.79
C ALA A 324 -21.64 3.26 -11.86
N VAL A 325 -20.86 2.45 -12.57
CA VAL A 325 -21.04 0.98 -12.59
C VAL A 325 -20.96 0.44 -11.17
N ARG A 326 -19.86 0.71 -10.46
CA ARG A 326 -19.66 0.14 -9.13
C ARG A 326 -20.78 0.50 -8.15
N PHE A 327 -21.02 1.78 -7.90
CA PHE A 327 -22.00 2.20 -6.89
C PHE A 327 -23.42 1.75 -7.25
N PHE A 328 -23.75 1.73 -8.55
CA PHE A 328 -25.04 1.21 -8.99
C PHE A 328 -25.18 -0.29 -8.66
N PHE A 329 -24.18 -1.13 -8.95
CA PHE A 329 -24.25 -2.57 -8.68
C PHE A 329 -24.06 -2.92 -7.19
N GLU A 330 -23.25 -2.17 -6.45
CA GLU A 330 -23.17 -2.32 -4.99
C GLU A 330 -24.55 -2.06 -4.35
N ARG A 331 -25.26 -1.02 -4.80
CA ARG A 331 -26.62 -0.75 -4.33
C ARG A 331 -27.62 -1.78 -4.85
N LEU A 332 -27.47 -2.16 -6.12
CA LEU A 332 -27.87 -3.41 -6.77
C LEU A 332 -28.15 -4.53 -5.77
N PHE A 333 -27.04 -5.10 -5.33
CA PHE A 333 -26.99 -6.27 -4.48
C PHE A 333 -27.40 -5.97 -3.03
N ALA A 334 -27.13 -4.76 -2.52
CA ALA A 334 -27.57 -4.36 -1.19
C ALA A 334 -29.11 -4.30 -1.05
N LEU A 335 -29.84 -4.07 -2.16
CA LEU A 335 -31.30 -4.13 -2.22
C LEU A 335 -31.83 -5.55 -2.52
N ASN A 336 -30.98 -6.59 -2.43
CA ASN A 336 -31.32 -8.00 -2.70
C ASN A 336 -31.77 -8.29 -4.14
N PHE A 337 -31.45 -7.42 -5.09
CA PHE A 337 -31.56 -7.75 -6.51
C PHE A 337 -30.29 -8.47 -6.99
N ASP A 338 -30.40 -9.20 -8.11
CA ASP A 338 -29.27 -9.75 -8.82
C ASP A 338 -29.28 -9.33 -10.30
N LEU A 339 -28.32 -9.82 -11.07
CA LEU A 339 -28.13 -9.43 -12.47
C LEU A 339 -29.35 -9.76 -13.37
N ARG A 340 -30.23 -10.69 -12.96
CA ARG A 340 -31.46 -11.01 -13.71
C ARG A 340 -32.42 -9.81 -13.78
N ALA A 341 -32.32 -8.86 -12.84
CA ALA A 341 -33.08 -7.62 -12.86
C ALA A 341 -32.81 -6.77 -14.12
N LEU A 342 -31.66 -6.97 -14.77
CA LEU A 342 -31.27 -6.29 -16.02
C LEU A 342 -31.72 -7.06 -17.27
N GLY A 343 -32.43 -8.18 -17.16
CA GLY A 343 -32.63 -9.12 -18.27
C GLY A 343 -33.26 -8.54 -19.56
N ASN A 344 -34.04 -7.47 -19.45
CA ASN A 344 -34.67 -6.78 -20.59
C ASN A 344 -34.04 -5.42 -20.91
N ILE A 345 -32.88 -5.11 -20.32
CA ILE A 345 -32.28 -3.78 -20.33
C ILE A 345 -30.97 -3.85 -21.08
N ARG A 346 -30.80 -2.95 -22.05
CA ARG A 346 -29.55 -2.81 -22.79
C ARG A 346 -28.60 -1.86 -22.06
N ILE A 347 -27.30 -2.11 -22.19
CA ILE A 347 -26.25 -1.37 -21.49
C ILE A 347 -25.43 -0.56 -22.50
N ALA A 348 -25.37 0.76 -22.30
CA ALA A 348 -24.45 1.62 -23.04
C ALA A 348 -23.35 2.15 -22.12
N VAL A 349 -22.13 2.21 -22.64
CA VAL A 349 -20.96 2.69 -21.89
C VAL A 349 -20.19 3.73 -22.70
N VAL A 350 -19.62 4.73 -22.02
CA VAL A 350 -18.87 5.80 -22.71
C VAL A 350 -17.48 5.34 -23.16
N GLY A 351 -16.77 4.53 -22.36
CA GLY A 351 -15.36 4.26 -22.60
C GLY A 351 -14.92 2.84 -22.25
N ALA A 352 -13.79 2.40 -22.81
CA ALA A 352 -13.23 1.06 -22.63
C ALA A 352 -13.04 0.65 -21.16
N GLY A 353 -12.66 1.58 -20.29
CA GLY A 353 -12.55 1.32 -18.84
C GLY A 353 -13.91 0.99 -18.20
N THR A 354 -14.97 1.70 -18.59
CA THR A 354 -16.34 1.44 -18.13
C THR A 354 -16.87 0.12 -18.71
N ALA A 355 -16.59 -0.16 -19.98
CA ALA A 355 -16.92 -1.45 -20.62
C ALA A 355 -16.28 -2.63 -19.88
N LYS A 356 -14.99 -2.50 -19.51
CA LYS A 356 -14.28 -3.51 -18.72
C LYS A 356 -14.90 -3.71 -17.33
N ALA A 357 -15.36 -2.64 -16.68
CA ALA A 357 -16.04 -2.73 -15.38
C ALA A 357 -17.38 -3.46 -15.49
N VAL A 358 -18.16 -3.22 -16.54
CA VAL A 358 -19.40 -3.96 -16.85
C VAL A 358 -19.08 -5.44 -17.16
N SER A 359 -18.06 -5.69 -17.96
CA SER A 359 -17.62 -7.06 -18.33
C SER A 359 -17.13 -7.87 -17.14
N ALA A 360 -16.55 -7.23 -16.12
CA ALA A 360 -16.17 -7.89 -14.86
C ALA A 360 -17.38 -8.44 -14.07
N LEU A 361 -18.60 -7.96 -14.37
CA LEU A 361 -19.86 -8.49 -13.84
C LEU A 361 -20.49 -9.54 -14.77
N HIS A 362 -19.74 -10.03 -15.76
CA HIS A 362 -20.21 -10.95 -16.80
C HIS A 362 -21.33 -10.40 -17.69
N LEU A 363 -21.42 -9.08 -17.81
CA LEU A 363 -22.37 -8.39 -18.70
C LEU A 363 -21.66 -7.86 -19.96
N THR A 364 -22.41 -7.72 -21.06
CA THR A 364 -21.90 -7.13 -22.31
C THR A 364 -22.50 -5.74 -22.48
N SER A 365 -21.70 -4.78 -22.93
CA SER A 365 -22.21 -3.47 -23.36
C SER A 365 -22.71 -3.56 -24.80
N ASP A 366 -23.97 -3.21 -25.04
CA ASP A 366 -24.60 -3.16 -26.36
C ASP A 366 -24.09 -1.99 -27.21
N ILE A 367 -23.73 -0.88 -26.57
CA ILE A 367 -23.19 0.32 -27.24
C ILE A 367 -21.92 0.79 -26.52
N MET A 368 -20.86 1.00 -27.29
CA MET A 368 -19.68 1.77 -26.91
C MET A 368 -19.18 2.55 -28.13
N PRO A 369 -19.05 3.89 -28.06
CA PRO A 369 -18.60 4.67 -29.21
C PRO A 369 -17.08 4.57 -29.41
N ASP A 370 -16.64 4.59 -30.68
CA ASP A 370 -15.22 4.51 -31.05
C ASP A 370 -14.38 5.68 -30.50
N ASN A 371 -14.99 6.85 -30.31
CA ASN A 371 -14.32 8.06 -29.82
C ASN A 371 -14.27 8.18 -28.29
N PHE A 372 -14.89 7.23 -27.57
CA PHE A 372 -14.99 7.18 -26.10
C PHE A 372 -15.54 8.45 -25.44
N ARG A 373 -16.43 9.18 -26.12
CA ARG A 373 -17.03 10.44 -25.65
C ARG A 373 -18.55 10.36 -25.56
N ALA A 374 -19.13 11.22 -24.73
CA ALA A 374 -20.58 11.31 -24.57
C ALA A 374 -21.28 11.70 -25.89
N GLU A 375 -20.63 12.51 -26.71
CA GLU A 375 -21.08 12.89 -28.05
C GLU A 375 -21.21 11.67 -28.98
N GLY A 376 -20.29 10.69 -28.90
CA GLY A 376 -20.38 9.46 -29.68
C GLY A 376 -21.55 8.57 -29.26
N LEU A 377 -21.91 8.56 -27.97
CA LEU A 377 -23.13 7.87 -27.52
C LEU A 377 -24.39 8.52 -28.11
N ILE A 378 -24.45 9.86 -28.16
CA ILE A 378 -25.59 10.58 -28.72
C ILE A 378 -25.78 10.22 -30.20
N GLU A 379 -24.68 10.14 -30.96
CA GLU A 379 -24.72 9.73 -32.36
C GLU A 379 -25.19 8.28 -32.53
N ALA A 380 -24.69 7.35 -31.72
CA ALA A 380 -25.15 5.96 -31.73
C ALA A 380 -26.65 5.84 -31.40
N PHE A 381 -27.14 6.58 -30.41
CA PHE A 381 -28.56 6.59 -30.04
C PHE A 381 -29.46 7.25 -31.09
N SER A 382 -28.95 8.26 -31.81
CA SER A 382 -29.64 8.87 -32.95
C SER A 382 -29.91 7.84 -34.06
N GLN A 383 -28.93 6.96 -34.35
CA GLN A 383 -29.08 5.91 -35.37
C GLN A 383 -30.05 4.80 -34.96
N ILE A 384 -30.09 4.46 -33.67
CA ILE A 384 -30.92 3.36 -33.15
C ILE A 384 -32.38 3.80 -32.95
N GLY A 385 -32.62 5.09 -32.70
CA GLY A 385 -33.94 5.63 -32.40
C GLY A 385 -34.37 5.33 -30.95
N VAL A 386 -34.43 6.38 -30.12
CA VAL A 386 -34.73 6.28 -28.69
C VAL A 386 -36.06 6.92 -28.29
N SER A 387 -36.85 7.38 -29.26
CA SER A 387 -38.14 8.01 -29.00
C SER A 387 -39.07 7.08 -28.21
N GLY A 388 -39.61 7.58 -27.09
CA GLY A 388 -40.48 6.84 -26.17
C GLY A 388 -39.77 5.77 -25.32
N LYS A 389 -38.45 5.62 -25.44
CA LYS A 389 -37.68 4.68 -24.60
C LYS A 389 -37.34 5.34 -23.25
N ARG A 390 -37.47 4.56 -22.18
CA ARG A 390 -37.00 4.96 -20.85
C ARG A 390 -35.52 4.63 -20.67
N ILE A 391 -34.73 5.62 -20.32
CA ILE A 391 -33.27 5.51 -20.18
C ILE A 391 -32.87 5.93 -18.77
N LEU A 392 -32.20 5.03 -18.06
CA LEU A 392 -31.61 5.31 -16.75
C LEU A 392 -30.14 5.74 -16.90
N ILE A 393 -29.76 6.82 -16.24
CA ILE A 393 -28.38 7.31 -16.22
C ILE A 393 -27.91 7.46 -14.76
N PRO A 394 -27.34 6.41 -14.15
CA PRO A 394 -26.65 6.51 -12.88
C PRO A 394 -25.33 7.28 -13.09
N ARG A 395 -25.12 8.38 -12.37
CA ARG A 395 -23.92 9.23 -12.55
C ARG A 395 -23.51 9.96 -11.27
N ALA A 396 -22.44 10.76 -11.36
CA ALA A 396 -22.07 11.65 -10.28
C ALA A 396 -23.20 12.66 -9.99
N GLU A 397 -23.41 12.97 -8.71
CA GLU A 397 -24.33 14.01 -8.23
C GLU A 397 -24.11 15.36 -8.94
N LYS A 398 -22.84 15.72 -9.19
CA LYS A 398 -22.46 16.89 -9.99
C LYS A 398 -21.83 16.43 -11.31
N ALA A 399 -22.58 16.50 -12.39
CA ALA A 399 -22.11 16.12 -13.73
C ALA A 399 -22.72 17.02 -14.83
N ARG A 400 -22.18 16.93 -16.05
CA ARG A 400 -22.63 17.76 -17.18
C ARG A 400 -23.96 17.25 -17.72
N GLU A 401 -24.88 18.17 -18.04
CA GLU A 401 -26.22 17.83 -18.55
C GLU A 401 -26.32 17.53 -20.05
N ILE A 402 -25.22 17.61 -20.79
CA ILE A 402 -25.23 17.41 -22.25
C ILE A 402 -25.87 16.08 -22.64
N LEU A 403 -25.48 14.97 -22.00
CA LEU A 403 -25.97 13.65 -22.40
C LEU A 403 -27.49 13.46 -22.11
N PRO A 404 -28.00 13.72 -20.89
CA PRO A 404 -29.43 13.68 -20.63
C PRO A 404 -30.24 14.60 -21.55
N SER A 405 -29.84 15.88 -21.68
CA SER A 405 -30.58 16.85 -22.46
C SER A 405 -30.71 16.44 -23.93
N ARG A 406 -29.62 15.97 -24.54
CA ARG A 406 -29.62 15.56 -25.96
C ARG A 406 -30.41 14.26 -26.20
N LEU A 407 -30.44 13.33 -25.23
CA LEU A 407 -31.29 12.14 -25.33
C LEU A 407 -32.77 12.48 -25.20
N SER A 408 -33.12 13.42 -24.33
CA SER A 408 -34.50 13.94 -24.21
C SER A 408 -34.94 14.67 -25.49
N GLU A 409 -34.05 15.44 -26.14
CA GLU A 409 -34.32 16.05 -27.46
C GLU A 409 -34.59 15.00 -28.56
N LEU A 410 -33.98 13.82 -28.46
CA LEU A 410 -34.25 12.66 -29.33
C LEU A 410 -35.55 11.91 -28.96
N GLY A 411 -36.31 12.42 -27.98
CA GLY A 411 -37.60 11.89 -27.56
C GLY A 411 -37.54 10.77 -26.52
N ALA A 412 -36.39 10.53 -25.88
CA ALA A 412 -36.28 9.56 -24.79
C ALA A 412 -36.83 10.14 -23.47
N ASP A 413 -37.37 9.27 -22.63
CA ASP A 413 -37.69 9.58 -21.23
C ASP A 413 -36.48 9.25 -20.36
N VAL A 414 -35.73 10.27 -19.96
CA VAL A 414 -34.43 10.13 -19.31
C VAL A 414 -34.56 10.34 -17.80
N THR A 415 -34.26 9.29 -17.03
CA THR A 415 -34.14 9.36 -15.58
C THR A 415 -32.67 9.43 -15.19
N VAL A 416 -32.26 10.54 -14.57
CA VAL A 416 -30.89 10.72 -14.05
C VAL A 416 -30.93 10.51 -12.54
N VAL A 417 -30.06 9.64 -12.03
CA VAL A 417 -29.95 9.40 -10.58
C VAL A 417 -28.52 9.60 -10.09
N PRO A 418 -28.32 10.26 -8.93
CA PRO A 418 -27.02 10.32 -8.29
C PRO A 418 -26.65 8.91 -7.79
N ALA A 419 -25.64 8.31 -8.39
CA ALA A 419 -25.08 7.03 -7.94
C ALA A 419 -23.97 7.25 -6.90
N TYR A 420 -23.27 8.38 -7.00
CA TYR A 420 -22.17 8.73 -6.11
C TYR A 420 -21.97 10.24 -6.07
N ARG A 421 -21.32 10.74 -5.02
CA ARG A 421 -20.82 12.11 -4.95
C ARG A 421 -19.30 12.14 -4.93
N THR A 422 -18.75 13.23 -5.45
CA THR A 422 -17.31 13.47 -5.52
C THR A 422 -16.99 14.59 -4.54
N LEU A 423 -16.26 14.26 -3.49
CA LEU A 423 -15.78 15.22 -2.50
C LEU A 423 -14.30 15.49 -2.71
N ALA A 424 -13.88 16.69 -2.33
CA ALA A 424 -12.47 17.00 -2.16
C ALA A 424 -12.04 16.34 -0.85
N PRO A 425 -11.02 15.46 -0.84
CA PRO A 425 -10.50 14.94 0.40
C PRO A 425 -9.82 16.07 1.17
N ASP A 426 -10.00 16.09 2.49
CA ASP A 426 -9.04 16.74 3.35
C ASP A 426 -7.76 15.92 3.33
N LEU A 427 -6.64 16.55 2.97
CA LEU A 427 -5.35 15.89 3.12
C LEU A 427 -5.08 15.74 4.61
N ASP A 428 -4.99 14.49 5.07
CA ASP A 428 -4.71 14.24 6.47
C ASP A 428 -3.31 14.81 6.84
N PRO A 429 -3.12 15.25 8.09
CA PRO A 429 -1.86 15.85 8.53
C PRO A 429 -0.64 14.94 8.35
N GLU A 430 -0.81 13.62 8.42
CA GLU A 430 0.28 12.65 8.26
C GLU A 430 0.76 12.62 6.80
N THR A 431 -0.15 12.62 5.83
CA THR A 431 0.18 12.75 4.40
C THR A 431 0.93 14.06 4.11
N LEU A 432 0.47 15.19 4.68
CA LEU A 432 1.16 16.49 4.51
C LEU A 432 2.56 16.48 5.14
N GLU A 433 2.73 15.85 6.30
CA GLU A 433 4.01 15.71 6.98
C GLU A 433 4.97 14.84 6.14
N ILE A 434 4.52 13.70 5.61
CA ILE A 434 5.31 12.82 4.75
C ILE A 434 5.76 13.57 3.49
N LEU A 435 4.84 14.21 2.78
CA LEU A 435 5.17 15.02 1.60
C LEU A 435 6.11 16.20 1.94
N GLY A 436 6.01 16.72 3.17
CA GLY A 436 6.87 17.76 3.72
C GLY A 436 8.23 17.28 4.24
N GLN A 437 8.49 15.98 4.31
CA GLN A 437 9.81 15.45 4.72
C GLN A 437 10.54 14.80 3.54
N GLU A 438 9.80 14.22 2.61
CA GLU A 438 10.35 13.46 1.49
C GLU A 438 10.69 14.35 0.28
N THR A 439 11.61 13.86 -0.56
CA THR A 439 11.87 14.43 -1.89
C THR A 439 11.04 13.66 -2.92
N ILE A 440 10.38 14.35 -3.85
CA ILE A 440 9.62 13.70 -4.92
C ILE A 440 10.44 13.73 -6.21
N ASP A 441 10.71 12.57 -6.80
CA ASP A 441 11.46 12.45 -8.06
C ASP A 441 10.53 12.63 -9.27
N VAL A 442 9.31 12.10 -9.18
CA VAL A 442 8.31 12.16 -10.26
C VAL A 442 6.93 12.51 -9.70
N LEU A 443 6.26 13.46 -10.33
CA LEU A 443 4.86 13.82 -10.09
C LEU A 443 4.01 13.32 -11.27
N THR A 444 3.02 12.49 -10.99
CA THR A 444 2.18 11.89 -12.04
C THR A 444 0.79 12.51 -12.11
N PHE A 445 0.28 12.73 -13.32
CA PHE A 445 -1.08 13.16 -13.61
C PHE A 445 -1.73 12.26 -14.67
N THR A 446 -2.89 11.70 -14.31
CA THR A 446 -3.65 10.79 -15.19
C THR A 446 -4.92 11.43 -15.75
N SER A 447 -5.23 12.66 -15.36
CA SER A 447 -6.32 13.46 -15.92
C SER A 447 -6.19 14.94 -15.57
N SER A 448 -6.83 15.82 -16.34
CA SER A 448 -6.88 17.26 -16.05
C SER A 448 -7.42 17.58 -14.66
N SER A 449 -8.37 16.79 -14.12
CA SER A 449 -8.89 17.01 -12.76
C SER A 449 -7.83 16.76 -11.68
N THR A 450 -6.94 15.78 -11.87
CA THR A 450 -5.83 15.51 -10.94
C THR A 450 -4.85 16.69 -10.86
N VAL A 451 -4.58 17.36 -11.99
CA VAL A 451 -3.79 18.60 -12.02
C VAL A 451 -4.47 19.69 -11.20
N LYS A 452 -5.73 20.00 -11.51
CA LYS A 452 -6.47 21.08 -10.84
C LYS A 452 -6.55 20.86 -9.32
N ASN A 453 -6.78 19.62 -8.91
CA ASN A 453 -6.88 19.28 -7.50
C ASN A 453 -5.53 19.32 -6.79
N PHE A 454 -4.43 18.95 -7.44
CA PHE A 454 -3.09 19.12 -6.85
C PHE A 454 -2.85 20.58 -6.46
N PHE A 455 -3.20 21.55 -7.32
CA PHE A 455 -3.09 22.98 -7.00
C PHE A 455 -4.09 23.46 -5.95
N ARG A 456 -5.27 22.85 -5.90
CA ARG A 456 -6.31 23.23 -4.93
C ARG A 456 -6.06 22.71 -3.53
N LEU A 457 -5.51 21.50 -3.40
CA LEU A 457 -5.42 20.77 -2.12
C LEU A 457 -4.08 20.97 -1.41
N LEU A 458 -2.98 20.94 -2.16
CA LEU A 458 -1.65 21.02 -1.54
C LEU A 458 -1.30 22.48 -1.24
N PRO A 459 -0.78 22.80 -0.05
CA PRO A 459 -0.32 24.15 0.28
C PRO A 459 0.78 24.66 -0.67
N ASP A 460 0.80 25.97 -0.93
CA ASP A 460 1.75 26.62 -1.85
C ASP A 460 3.22 26.28 -1.57
N TYR A 461 3.63 26.28 -0.30
CA TYR A 461 5.01 25.97 0.09
C TYR A 461 5.40 24.53 -0.27
N LEU A 462 4.47 23.58 -0.10
CA LEU A 462 4.68 22.16 -0.41
C LEU A 462 4.74 21.95 -1.91
N ARG A 463 3.83 22.59 -2.67
CA ARG A 463 3.82 22.53 -4.13
C ARG A 463 5.14 23.05 -4.72
N LYS A 464 5.61 24.22 -4.28
CA LYS A 464 6.89 24.80 -4.75
C LYS A 464 8.04 23.83 -4.52
N ARG A 465 8.17 23.30 -3.31
CA ARG A 465 9.21 22.32 -2.96
C ARG A 465 9.14 21.04 -3.80
N ILE A 466 7.95 20.49 -4.03
CA ILE A 466 7.78 19.30 -4.88
C ILE A 466 8.23 19.62 -6.31
N LEU A 467 7.76 20.75 -6.85
CA LEU A 467 8.01 21.16 -8.23
C LEU A 467 9.45 21.63 -8.49
N GLU A 468 10.22 21.98 -7.46
CA GLU A 468 11.65 22.30 -7.58
C GLU A 468 12.48 21.12 -8.10
N LYS A 469 12.08 19.88 -7.80
CA LYS A 469 12.86 18.67 -8.12
C LYS A 469 12.09 17.65 -8.96
N ALA A 470 10.77 17.58 -8.80
CA ALA A 470 9.97 16.53 -9.43
C ALA A 470 9.87 16.74 -10.95
N LYS A 471 10.17 15.68 -11.70
CA LYS A 471 9.81 15.58 -13.12
C LYS A 471 8.30 15.37 -13.23
N VAL A 472 7.62 16.09 -14.13
CA VAL A 472 6.16 15.97 -14.30
C VAL A 472 5.85 14.97 -15.41
N ALA A 473 5.07 13.94 -15.10
CA ALA A 473 4.64 12.89 -16.02
C ALA A 473 3.13 12.94 -16.22
N CYS A 474 2.69 13.11 -17.46
CA CYS A 474 1.27 13.20 -17.84
C CYS A 474 0.89 12.02 -18.74
N ILE A 475 -0.27 11.41 -18.51
CA ILE A 475 -0.72 10.25 -19.31
C ILE A 475 -1.01 10.58 -20.79
N GLY A 476 -1.28 11.84 -21.12
CA GLY A 476 -1.63 12.23 -22.48
C GLY A 476 -1.84 13.74 -22.66
N PRO A 477 -2.08 14.18 -23.90
CA PRO A 477 -1.93 15.58 -24.32
C PRO A 477 -2.92 16.55 -23.68
N ILE A 478 -4.15 16.10 -23.38
CA ILE A 478 -5.14 16.95 -22.70
C ILE A 478 -4.71 17.26 -21.26
N THR A 479 -4.16 16.26 -20.58
CA THR A 479 -3.66 16.41 -19.20
C THR A 479 -2.39 17.26 -19.19
N ALA A 480 -1.50 17.06 -20.16
CA ALA A 480 -0.29 17.86 -20.33
C ALA A 480 -0.59 19.35 -20.53
N ARG A 481 -1.51 19.68 -21.45
CA ARG A 481 -1.97 21.07 -21.65
C ARG A 481 -2.53 21.68 -20.37
N THR A 482 -3.32 20.93 -19.61
CA THR A 482 -3.84 21.42 -18.32
C THR A 482 -2.70 21.66 -17.32
N ALA A 483 -1.68 20.80 -17.29
CA ALA A 483 -0.50 21.02 -16.44
C ALA A 483 0.26 22.30 -16.85
N GLU A 484 0.44 22.52 -18.15
CA GLU A 484 1.08 23.71 -18.72
C GLU A 484 0.30 25.00 -18.42
N ASP A 485 -1.04 24.97 -18.50
CA ASP A 485 -1.91 26.10 -18.12
C ASP A 485 -1.72 26.52 -16.65
N TYR A 486 -1.34 25.58 -15.79
CA TYR A 486 -0.99 25.81 -14.39
C TYR A 486 0.51 26.11 -14.16
N GLY A 487 1.27 26.32 -15.23
CA GLY A 487 2.69 26.68 -15.19
C GLY A 487 3.64 25.50 -14.97
N LEU A 488 3.18 24.25 -15.15
CA LEU A 488 4.04 23.08 -15.03
C LEU A 488 4.76 22.78 -16.34
N LYS A 489 6.04 22.38 -16.24
CA LYS A 489 6.79 21.83 -17.38
C LYS A 489 6.64 20.32 -17.43
N VAL A 490 5.86 19.82 -18.39
CA VAL A 490 5.70 18.38 -18.60
C VAL A 490 7.00 17.79 -19.13
N THR A 491 7.54 16.80 -18.43
CA THR A 491 8.81 16.12 -18.75
C THR A 491 8.57 14.79 -19.46
N VAL A 492 7.48 14.09 -19.11
CA VAL A 492 7.12 12.79 -19.67
C VAL A 492 5.70 12.81 -20.17
N GLN A 493 5.51 12.36 -21.40
CA GLN A 493 4.23 12.03 -21.98
C GLN A 493 4.42 10.80 -22.89
N PRO A 494 3.72 9.68 -22.64
CA PRO A 494 3.82 8.50 -23.50
C PRO A 494 3.09 8.71 -24.84
N ASP A 495 3.52 7.99 -25.88
CA ASP A 495 2.85 8.00 -27.20
C ASP A 495 1.46 7.37 -27.14
N GLU A 496 1.34 6.29 -26.36
CA GLU A 496 0.06 5.66 -26.04
C GLU A 496 -0.46 6.15 -24.69
N PHE A 497 -1.74 6.55 -24.62
CA PHE A 497 -2.30 7.19 -23.43
C PHE A 497 -2.82 6.18 -22.39
N THR A 498 -2.00 5.18 -22.07
CA THR A 498 -2.33 4.13 -21.11
C THR A 498 -1.46 4.22 -19.85
N ILE A 499 -1.92 3.58 -18.76
CA ILE A 499 -1.13 3.49 -17.52
C ILE A 499 0.19 2.75 -17.76
N SER A 500 0.16 1.64 -18.51
CA SER A 500 1.36 0.85 -18.80
C SER A 500 2.40 1.67 -19.56
N SER A 501 1.98 2.43 -20.56
CA SER A 501 2.86 3.27 -21.38
C SER A 501 3.41 4.45 -20.59
N LEU A 502 2.60 5.05 -19.70
CA LEU A 502 3.07 6.07 -18.76
C LEU A 502 4.16 5.53 -17.83
N VAL A 503 4.00 4.32 -17.31
CA VAL A 503 5.01 3.69 -16.43
C VAL A 503 6.31 3.43 -17.20
N ALA A 504 6.24 2.87 -18.40
CA ALA A 504 7.41 2.65 -19.24
C ALA A 504 8.15 3.96 -19.57
N ALA A 505 7.40 5.03 -19.85
CA ALA A 505 7.98 6.35 -20.09
C ALA A 505 8.62 6.97 -18.85
N ILE A 506 8.14 6.64 -17.64
CA ILE A 506 8.76 7.02 -16.37
C ILE A 506 10.05 6.21 -16.13
N GLU A 507 10.08 4.92 -16.49
CA GLU A 507 11.30 4.10 -16.42
C GLU A 507 12.43 4.70 -17.26
N GLY A 508 12.14 5.07 -18.52
CA GLY A 508 13.12 5.69 -19.42
C GLY A 508 13.67 7.05 -18.96
N LEU A 509 13.20 7.63 -17.86
CA LEU A 509 13.82 8.81 -17.24
C LEU A 509 15.08 8.51 -16.42
N PHE A 510 15.29 7.24 -16.07
CA PHE A 510 16.31 6.79 -15.12
C PHE A 510 17.19 5.65 -15.65
N GLU A 511 16.89 5.13 -16.84
CA GLU A 511 17.85 4.41 -17.69
C GLU A 511 18.92 5.36 -18.21
#